data_AF-X0XTL8-F1
#
_entry.id   AF-X0XTL8-F1
#
_cell.length_a   1.000
_cell.length_b   1.000
_cell.length_c   1.000
_cell.angle_alpha   90.00
_cell.angle_beta   90.00
_cell.angle_gamma   90.00
#
_symmetry.space_group_name_H-M   'P 1'
#
loop_
_entity.id
_entity.type
_entity.pdbx_description
1 polymer ?
#
loop_
_entity_poly.entity_id
_entity_poly.type
_entity_poly.pdbx_seq_one_letter_code
_entity_poly.pdbx_strand_id
1 'polypeptide(L)'
;CWGDQEAGGNATVANCIISGNSAGHRGGGLYAYWSSPTFVNCTVIGNRAEEGGGIGSFRESNPAVINCIVRDNIAPDGNQLALINTSRVWPVSIPTEMTVSFSNIEGGQEQACIDPDCTLHWGDGNIDIDPNFVNPGYWDDANTPSEPNDDFFVTGNYHLLPISGCIDAGDNLSVPPESTTDIDGEERIFADTVDIGADEVVTNPADFNTDGIVDYLDIKV
;
A
#
# COMPACT_ATOMS: atom_id res chain seq x y z
N CYS A 1 -36.19 -15.25 0.57
CA CYS A 1 -35.10 -16.17 0.20
C CYS A 1 -33.89 -15.31 -0.14
N TRP A 2 -32.94 -15.18 0.79
CA TRP A 2 -31.68 -14.46 0.59
C TRP A 2 -30.64 -15.45 0.09
N GLY A 3 -30.72 -15.78 -1.19
CA GLY A 3 -29.71 -16.54 -1.89
C GLY A 3 -29.21 -15.64 -3.00
N ASP A 4 -28.06 -15.03 -2.74
CA ASP A 4 -26.96 -14.75 -3.66
C ASP A 4 -25.99 -13.87 -2.87
N GLN A 5 -24.98 -14.51 -2.27
CA GLN A 5 -23.75 -13.80 -1.97
C GLN A 5 -23.16 -13.42 -3.32
N GLU A 6 -23.41 -12.19 -3.76
CA GLU A 6 -22.62 -11.62 -4.84
C GLU A 6 -21.19 -11.58 -4.32
N ALA A 7 -20.37 -12.50 -4.83
CA ALA A 7 -18.93 -12.42 -4.71
C ALA A 7 -18.53 -11.05 -5.29
N GLY A 8 -18.36 -10.05 -4.44
CA GLY A 8 -17.80 -8.77 -4.88
C GLY A 8 -16.53 -9.07 -5.63
N GLY A 9 -16.42 -8.51 -6.84
CA GLY A 9 -15.42 -8.92 -7.81
C GLY A 9 -14.03 -9.03 -7.18
N ASN A 10 -13.38 -10.17 -7.37
CA ASN A 10 -11.97 -10.40 -7.01
C ASN A 10 -11.10 -9.60 -7.99
N ALA A 11 -11.09 -8.28 -7.83
CA ALA A 11 -10.23 -7.41 -8.61
C ALA A 11 -8.80 -7.57 -8.11
N THR A 12 -7.88 -7.88 -9.01
CA THR A 12 -6.44 -7.81 -8.72
C THR A 12 -5.95 -6.42 -9.09
N VAL A 13 -5.32 -5.75 -8.13
CA VAL A 13 -4.56 -4.52 -8.34
C VAL A 13 -3.10 -4.89 -8.17
N ALA A 14 -2.35 -4.78 -9.26
CA ALA A 14 -0.96 -5.20 -9.33
C ALA A 14 -0.08 -4.07 -9.86
N ASN A 15 1.14 -3.95 -9.34
CA ASN A 15 2.17 -3.03 -9.86
C ASN A 15 1.69 -1.58 -9.95
N CYS A 16 0.99 -1.09 -8.93
CA CYS A 16 0.39 0.23 -8.92
C CYS A 16 0.93 1.10 -7.79
N ILE A 17 1.08 2.40 -8.07
CA ILE A 17 1.22 3.43 -7.05
C ILE A 17 -0.16 4.06 -6.82
N ILE A 18 -0.67 3.93 -5.60
CA ILE A 18 -1.93 4.55 -5.16
C ILE A 18 -1.54 5.65 -4.18
N SER A 19 -1.49 6.89 -4.64
CA SER A 19 -0.96 7.99 -3.83
C SER A 19 -1.77 9.28 -3.91
N GLY A 20 -1.76 10.05 -2.82
CA GLY A 20 -2.36 11.38 -2.78
C GLY A 20 -3.87 11.43 -2.94
N ASN A 21 -4.58 10.32 -2.74
CA ASN A 21 -6.04 10.30 -2.82
C ASN A 21 -6.65 10.80 -1.50
N SER A 22 -7.77 11.52 -1.58
CA SER A 22 -8.48 12.05 -0.41
C SER A 22 -9.97 11.72 -0.49
N ALA A 23 -10.49 11.08 0.55
CA ALA A 23 -11.89 10.72 0.67
C ALA A 23 -12.49 11.32 1.94
N GLY A 24 -13.66 11.96 1.84
CA GLY A 24 -14.32 12.57 3.00
C GLY A 24 -14.92 11.58 4.01
N HIS A 25 -14.77 10.27 3.84
CA HIS A 25 -15.29 9.30 4.80
C HIS A 25 -14.44 8.01 4.86
N ARG A 26 -14.35 7.21 3.78
CA ARG A 26 -13.74 5.87 3.84
C ARG A 26 -12.77 5.61 2.70
N GLY A 27 -11.68 4.93 3.03
CA GLY A 27 -10.75 4.32 2.08
C GLY A 27 -10.04 5.35 1.23
N GLY A 28 -9.09 6.07 1.84
CA GLY A 28 -8.35 7.12 1.16
C GLY A 28 -7.64 6.58 -0.07
N GLY A 29 -6.86 5.50 0.09
CA GLY A 29 -6.27 4.76 -1.02
C GLY A 29 -7.23 3.70 -1.57
N LEU A 30 -7.78 2.87 -0.67
CA LEU A 30 -8.70 1.80 -1.03
C LEU A 30 -9.89 1.67 -0.07
N TYR A 31 -11.06 1.50 -0.67
CA TYR A 31 -12.29 1.10 -0.02
C TYR A 31 -12.79 -0.28 -0.53
N ALA A 32 -12.66 -1.34 0.28
CA ALA A 32 -13.28 -2.64 0.02
C ALA A 32 -14.63 -2.76 0.75
N TYR A 33 -15.70 -3.05 0.01
CA TYR A 33 -17.07 -3.08 0.53
C TYR A 33 -17.86 -4.20 -0.12
N TRP A 34 -18.22 -5.23 0.66
CA TRP A 34 -18.70 -6.51 0.13
C TRP A 34 -17.82 -7.05 -1.01
N SER A 35 -16.49 -6.89 -0.90
CA SER A 35 -15.54 -7.27 -1.95
C SER A 35 -14.23 -7.82 -1.38
N SER A 36 -13.53 -8.63 -2.18
CA SER A 36 -12.27 -9.25 -1.78
C SER A 36 -11.16 -8.96 -2.81
N PRO A 37 -10.75 -7.69 -2.96
CA PRO A 37 -9.68 -7.33 -3.90
C PRO A 37 -8.31 -7.79 -3.39
N THR A 38 -7.43 -8.15 -4.32
CA THR A 38 -6.04 -8.51 -4.01
C THR A 38 -5.10 -7.41 -4.47
N PHE A 39 -4.28 -6.89 -3.56
CA PHE A 39 -3.18 -5.97 -3.83
C PHE A 39 -1.89 -6.77 -3.86
N VAL A 40 -1.16 -6.62 -4.95
CA VAL A 40 0.14 -7.26 -5.10
C VAL A 40 1.14 -6.28 -5.69
N ASN A 41 2.33 -6.20 -5.11
CA ASN A 41 3.40 -5.32 -5.60
C ASN A 41 2.92 -3.87 -5.78
N CYS A 42 2.26 -3.32 -4.76
CA CYS A 42 1.70 -1.96 -4.84
C CYS A 42 2.31 -1.06 -3.77
N THR A 43 2.35 0.24 -4.06
CA THR A 43 2.74 1.28 -3.10
C THR A 43 1.53 2.16 -2.80
N VAL A 44 0.96 2.04 -1.61
CA VAL A 44 -0.19 2.80 -1.12
C VAL A 44 0.30 3.86 -0.13
N ILE A 45 0.39 5.12 -0.58
CA ILE A 45 1.11 6.15 0.18
C ILE A 45 0.44 7.52 0.18
N GLY A 46 0.46 8.20 1.32
CA GLY A 46 0.01 9.59 1.39
C GLY A 46 -1.47 9.76 1.08
N ASN A 47 -2.31 8.74 1.25
CA ASN A 47 -3.75 8.85 1.05
C ASN A 47 -4.43 9.28 2.36
N ARG A 48 -5.58 9.98 2.26
CA ARG A 48 -6.28 10.59 3.39
C ARG A 48 -7.76 10.17 3.43
N ALA A 49 -8.25 9.77 4.60
CA ALA A 49 -9.68 9.54 4.85
C ALA A 49 -10.06 9.74 6.33
N GLU A 50 -11.35 9.62 6.68
CA GLU A 50 -11.75 9.53 8.10
C GLU A 50 -11.52 8.12 8.66
N GLU A 51 -11.81 7.09 7.86
CA GLU A 51 -11.63 5.67 8.19
C GLU A 51 -10.81 4.98 7.08
N GLY A 52 -9.69 4.35 7.42
CA GLY A 52 -8.83 3.63 6.48
C GLY A 52 -8.13 4.56 5.50
N GLY A 53 -7.08 5.26 5.96
CA GLY A 53 -6.31 6.19 5.13
C GLY A 53 -5.70 5.48 3.92
N GLY A 54 -5.00 4.38 4.17
CA GLY A 54 -4.44 3.49 3.16
C GLY A 54 -5.50 2.54 2.62
N ILE A 55 -5.76 1.47 3.37
CA ILE A 55 -6.67 0.38 2.98
C ILE A 55 -7.75 0.20 4.05
N GLY A 56 -9.00 0.40 3.67
CA GLY A 56 -10.16 0.14 4.50
C GLY A 56 -10.98 -1.06 3.99
N SER A 57 -11.27 -2.01 4.88
CA SER A 57 -12.10 -3.18 4.65
C SER A 57 -13.43 -3.04 5.41
N PHE A 58 -14.54 -3.28 4.72
CA PHE A 58 -15.87 -3.06 5.25
C PHE A 58 -16.84 -4.16 4.78
N ARG A 59 -17.67 -4.66 5.70
CA ARG A 59 -18.79 -5.58 5.43
C ARG A 59 -18.45 -6.83 4.62
N GLU A 60 -18.21 -7.95 5.29
CA GLU A 60 -17.96 -9.25 4.62
C GLU A 60 -16.90 -9.14 3.49
N SER A 61 -15.96 -8.20 3.62
CA SER A 61 -14.86 -8.04 2.68
C SER A 61 -13.68 -8.86 3.17
N ASN A 62 -12.85 -9.33 2.24
CA ASN A 62 -11.61 -10.04 2.58
C ASN A 62 -10.49 -9.67 1.59
N PRO A 63 -10.02 -8.39 1.60
CA PRO A 63 -8.87 -8.00 0.81
C PRO A 63 -7.59 -8.72 1.24
N ALA A 64 -6.73 -9.00 0.27
CA ALA A 64 -5.38 -9.49 0.48
C ALA A 64 -4.36 -8.42 0.09
N VAL A 65 -3.32 -8.22 0.90
CA VAL A 65 -2.24 -7.25 0.69
C VAL A 65 -0.92 -8.00 0.73
N ILE A 66 -0.25 -8.10 -0.42
CA ILE A 66 0.93 -8.96 -0.61
C ILE A 66 2.03 -8.17 -1.32
N ASN A 67 3.29 -8.26 -0.88
CA ASN A 67 4.40 -7.52 -1.49
C ASN A 67 4.13 -6.01 -1.62
N CYS A 68 3.35 -5.43 -0.69
CA CYS A 68 2.96 -4.03 -0.78
C CYS A 68 3.72 -3.16 0.22
N ILE A 69 3.89 -1.89 -0.13
CA ILE A 69 4.25 -0.84 0.82
C ILE A 69 2.98 -0.05 1.14
N VAL A 70 2.61 0.05 2.42
CA VAL A 70 1.48 0.87 2.89
C VAL A 70 1.96 1.79 4.01
N ARG A 71 2.06 3.08 3.72
CA ARG A 71 2.70 4.04 4.63
C ARG A 71 2.27 5.47 4.41
N ASP A 72 2.52 6.35 5.38
CA ASP A 72 2.28 7.80 5.31
C ASP A 72 0.81 8.16 4.96
N ASN A 73 -0.10 7.18 5.02
CA ASN A 73 -1.52 7.42 4.90
C ASN A 73 -2.08 7.95 6.22
N ILE A 74 -3.13 8.76 6.16
CA ILE A 74 -3.66 9.49 7.31
C ILE A 74 -5.16 9.21 7.43
N ALA A 75 -5.56 8.66 8.57
CA ALA A 75 -6.94 8.60 9.00
C ALA A 75 -7.03 8.54 10.54
N PRO A 76 -7.98 9.25 11.16
CA PRO A 76 -8.28 9.08 12.58
C PRO A 76 -8.45 7.61 12.98
N ASP A 77 -9.15 6.83 12.15
CA ASP A 77 -9.40 5.41 12.38
C ASP A 77 -8.67 4.55 11.33
N GLY A 78 -7.45 4.13 11.69
CA GLY A 78 -6.61 3.26 10.87
C GLY A 78 -5.91 3.99 9.74
N ASN A 79 -4.73 4.55 10.04
CA ASN A 79 -3.87 5.21 9.06
C ASN A 79 -3.57 4.28 7.88
N GLN A 80 -2.94 3.13 8.13
CA GLN A 80 -2.56 2.19 7.08
C GLN A 80 -3.68 1.20 6.78
N LEU A 81 -4.16 0.50 7.81
CA LEU A 81 -5.16 -0.56 7.68
C LEU A 81 -6.34 -0.31 8.63
N ALA A 82 -7.56 -0.39 8.10
CA ALA A 82 -8.79 -0.33 8.87
C ALA A 82 -9.72 -1.49 8.51
N LEU A 83 -10.21 -2.22 9.50
CA LEU A 83 -11.19 -3.30 9.36
C LEU A 83 -12.42 -2.94 10.19
N ILE A 84 -13.44 -2.39 9.54
CA ILE A 84 -14.55 -1.73 10.23
C ILE A 84 -15.85 -2.53 10.05
N ASN A 85 -16.50 -2.83 11.17
CA ASN A 85 -17.74 -3.60 11.24
C ASN A 85 -18.94 -2.67 11.08
N THR A 86 -19.29 -2.35 9.83
CA THR A 86 -20.40 -1.42 9.56
C THR A 86 -21.76 -2.13 9.47
N SER A 87 -22.20 -2.82 10.53
CA SER A 87 -23.59 -3.30 10.56
C SER A 87 -24.60 -2.15 10.71
N ARG A 88 -25.65 -2.18 9.88
CA ARG A 88 -26.81 -1.26 9.98
C ARG A 88 -27.99 -1.84 10.76
N VAL A 89 -27.92 -3.10 11.19
CA VAL A 89 -29.04 -3.81 11.81
C VAL A 89 -28.56 -4.50 13.07
N TRP A 90 -28.86 -3.93 14.23
CA TRP A 90 -28.62 -4.61 15.52
C TRP A 90 -29.58 -5.81 15.68
N PRO A 91 -29.11 -6.99 16.14
CA PRO A 91 -27.76 -7.32 16.62
C PRO A 91 -26.90 -8.08 15.59
N VAL A 92 -27.12 -7.88 14.30
CA VAL A 92 -26.35 -8.55 13.25
C VAL A 92 -24.96 -7.93 13.20
N SER A 93 -23.91 -8.73 13.29
CA SER A 93 -22.52 -8.33 13.02
C SER A 93 -22.21 -8.69 11.56
N ILE A 94 -21.55 -7.79 10.82
CA ILE A 94 -21.14 -8.02 9.42
C ILE A 94 -19.62 -7.84 9.37
N PRO A 95 -18.86 -8.74 10.02
CA PRO A 95 -17.44 -8.57 10.18
C PRO A 95 -16.72 -8.60 8.83
N THR A 96 -15.52 -8.06 8.84
CA THR A 96 -14.65 -8.03 7.69
C THR A 96 -13.34 -8.70 8.07
N GLU A 97 -12.65 -9.22 7.06
CA GLU A 97 -11.33 -9.80 7.22
C GLU A 97 -10.34 -9.06 6.32
N MET A 98 -9.05 -9.26 6.59
CA MET A 98 -7.97 -8.83 5.70
C MET A 98 -6.79 -9.76 5.93
N THR A 99 -6.11 -10.13 4.85
CA THR A 99 -4.84 -10.88 4.94
C THR A 99 -3.70 -9.99 4.48
N VAL A 100 -2.61 -9.96 5.25
CA VAL A 100 -1.41 -9.20 4.90
C VAL A 100 -0.20 -10.12 5.00
N SER A 101 0.63 -10.18 3.97
CA SER A 101 1.87 -10.97 3.95
C SER A 101 2.95 -10.31 3.10
N PHE A 102 4.22 -10.55 3.43
CA PHE A 102 5.37 -10.02 2.67
C PHE A 102 5.25 -8.52 2.37
N SER A 103 4.67 -7.73 3.26
CA SER A 103 4.38 -6.32 3.03
C SER A 103 5.05 -5.43 4.07
N ASN A 104 5.43 -4.22 3.66
CA ASN A 104 5.96 -3.19 4.54
C ASN A 104 4.82 -2.26 4.96
N ILE A 105 4.33 -2.42 6.19
CA ILE A 105 3.19 -1.66 6.71
C ILE A 105 3.68 -0.77 7.85
N GLU A 106 3.59 0.55 7.66
CA GLU A 106 4.00 1.51 8.69
C GLU A 106 3.22 1.30 9.99
N GLY A 107 3.95 1.16 11.10
CA GLY A 107 3.38 0.91 12.43
C GLY A 107 3.00 -0.55 12.68
N GLY A 108 3.18 -1.43 11.68
CA GLY A 108 2.94 -2.86 11.78
C GLY A 108 1.52 -3.26 12.17
N GLN A 109 1.36 -4.51 12.62
CA GLN A 109 0.06 -5.06 13.02
C GLN A 109 -0.59 -4.29 14.17
N GLU A 110 0.22 -3.75 15.09
CA GLU A 110 -0.26 -3.10 16.32
C GLU A 110 -1.02 -1.80 16.07
N GLN A 111 -0.77 -1.13 14.94
CA GLN A 111 -1.45 0.11 14.57
C GLN A 111 -2.63 -0.09 13.61
N ALA A 112 -2.93 -1.33 13.21
CA ALA A 112 -4.13 -1.60 12.45
C ALA A 112 -5.38 -1.31 13.29
N CYS A 113 -6.33 -0.56 12.74
CA CYS A 113 -7.63 -0.35 13.37
C CYS A 113 -8.52 -1.54 13.06
N ILE A 114 -8.93 -2.30 14.08
CA ILE A 114 -9.73 -3.52 13.91
C ILE A 114 -10.93 -3.45 14.85
N ASP A 115 -12.12 -3.34 14.29
CA ASP A 115 -13.37 -3.36 15.05
C ASP A 115 -13.63 -4.74 15.67
N PRO A 116 -14.47 -4.83 16.73
CA PRO A 116 -14.95 -6.10 17.24
C PRO A 116 -15.53 -7.00 16.14
N ASP A 117 -15.23 -8.29 16.24
CA ASP A 117 -15.58 -9.37 15.29
C ASP A 117 -14.82 -9.35 13.95
N CYS A 118 -14.09 -8.28 13.61
CA CYS A 118 -13.21 -8.28 12.45
C CYS A 118 -11.91 -9.03 12.73
N THR A 119 -11.27 -9.55 11.67
CA THR A 119 -10.02 -10.32 11.81
C THR A 119 -8.96 -9.86 10.81
N LEU A 120 -7.80 -9.45 11.32
CA LEU A 120 -6.60 -9.24 10.52
C LEU A 120 -5.72 -10.50 10.60
N HIS A 121 -5.56 -11.18 9.48
CA HIS A 121 -4.64 -12.30 9.32
C HIS A 121 -3.26 -11.76 8.96
N TRP A 122 -2.42 -11.58 9.97
CA TRP A 122 -1.03 -11.16 9.77
C TRP A 122 -0.16 -12.37 9.44
N GLY A 123 0.11 -12.55 8.15
CA GLY A 123 0.93 -13.62 7.62
C GLY A 123 2.44 -13.37 7.77
N ASP A 124 3.20 -14.24 7.13
CA ASP A 124 4.67 -14.20 7.15
C ASP A 124 5.23 -13.04 6.33
N GLY A 125 6.51 -12.71 6.54
CA GLY A 125 7.28 -11.78 5.71
C GLY A 125 6.93 -10.30 5.86
N ASN A 126 5.96 -9.94 6.70
CA ASN A 126 5.63 -8.54 6.94
C ASN A 126 6.72 -7.81 7.74
N ILE A 127 7.02 -6.59 7.33
CA ILE A 127 8.02 -5.71 7.95
C ILE A 127 7.42 -4.33 8.25
N ASP A 128 8.07 -3.57 9.10
CA ASP A 128 7.75 -2.17 9.41
C ASP A 128 9.07 -1.40 9.45
N ILE A 129 9.46 -0.87 8.30
CA ILE A 129 10.71 -0.12 8.11
C ILE A 129 10.50 1.07 7.19
N ASP A 130 11.44 2.01 7.21
CA ASP A 130 11.57 2.99 6.14
C ASP A 130 11.93 2.27 4.83
N PRO A 131 11.18 2.43 3.72
CA PRO A 131 11.47 1.78 2.45
C PRO A 131 12.62 2.50 1.75
N ASN A 132 13.11 3.64 2.27
CA ASN A 132 14.18 4.43 1.72
C ASN A 132 13.95 4.73 0.24
N PHE A 133 12.82 5.39 -0.06
CA PHE A 133 12.55 5.86 -1.41
C PHE A 133 13.51 6.97 -1.82
N VAL A 134 13.85 7.04 -3.11
CA VAL A 134 14.67 8.14 -3.69
C VAL A 134 14.07 9.50 -3.33
N ASN A 135 12.76 9.68 -3.52
CA ASN A 135 12.07 10.90 -3.16
C ASN A 135 10.57 10.62 -2.92
N PRO A 136 10.11 10.36 -1.69
CA PRO A 136 8.71 10.05 -1.43
C PRO A 136 7.78 11.21 -1.77
N GLY A 137 6.56 10.90 -2.22
CA GLY A 137 5.52 11.91 -2.44
C GLY A 137 5.02 12.51 -1.13
N TYR A 138 4.52 13.75 -1.19
CA TYR A 138 4.03 14.47 -0.02
C TYR A 138 2.88 15.42 -0.37
N TRP A 139 2.11 15.81 0.64
CA TRP A 139 1.11 16.88 0.50
C TRP A 139 1.76 18.24 0.71
N ASP A 140 1.72 19.09 -0.31
CA ASP A 140 2.05 20.50 -0.20
C ASP A 140 0.83 21.23 0.38
N ASP A 141 1.01 21.84 1.55
CA ASP A 141 -0.03 22.57 2.26
C ASP A 141 -0.26 23.98 1.71
N ALA A 142 0.41 24.37 0.63
CA ALA A 142 0.36 25.71 0.04
C ALA A 142 0.67 26.86 1.01
N ASN A 143 1.36 26.57 2.13
CA ASN A 143 1.55 27.45 3.29
C ASN A 143 0.27 27.80 4.06
N THR A 144 -0.77 26.97 3.92
CA THR A 144 -2.09 27.06 4.54
C THR A 144 -2.48 25.79 5.31
N PRO A 145 -1.70 25.34 6.32
CA PRO A 145 -1.94 24.07 7.03
C PRO A 145 -3.33 23.90 7.69
N SER A 146 -4.08 24.98 7.88
CA SER A 146 -5.44 24.95 8.44
C SER A 146 -6.55 24.79 7.38
N GLU A 147 -6.22 24.82 6.10
CA GLU A 147 -7.17 24.82 4.98
C GLU A 147 -6.91 23.62 4.04
N PRO A 148 -7.16 22.37 4.49
CA PRO A 148 -6.77 21.16 3.75
C PRO A 148 -7.44 20.97 2.37
N ASN A 149 -8.31 21.90 1.96
CA ASN A 149 -8.99 21.89 0.67
C ASN A 149 -8.15 22.48 -0.47
N ASP A 150 -7.07 23.22 -0.17
CA ASP A 150 -6.13 23.71 -1.18
C ASP A 150 -4.81 22.94 -1.23
N ASP A 151 -4.60 22.01 -0.29
CA ASP A 151 -3.51 21.04 -0.34
C ASP A 151 -3.52 20.26 -1.67
N PHE A 152 -2.34 20.06 -2.25
CA PHE A 152 -2.16 19.20 -3.42
C PHE A 152 -1.04 18.19 -3.17
N PHE A 153 -1.22 16.99 -3.72
CA PHE A 153 -0.22 15.94 -3.59
C PHE A 153 0.85 16.09 -4.67
N VAL A 154 2.12 16.15 -4.25
CA VAL A 154 3.29 16.08 -5.11
C VAL A 154 3.73 14.62 -5.17
N THR A 155 3.57 13.99 -6.33
CA THR A 155 4.02 12.60 -6.55
C THR A 155 5.53 12.50 -6.45
N GLY A 156 6.01 11.45 -5.78
CA GLY A 156 7.43 11.15 -5.60
C GLY A 156 8.02 10.21 -6.65
N ASN A 157 9.33 9.98 -6.51
CA ASN A 157 10.04 8.83 -7.07
C ASN A 157 10.10 7.73 -5.99
N TYR A 158 9.43 6.62 -6.24
CA TYR A 158 9.26 5.53 -5.29
C TYR A 158 10.21 4.36 -5.53
N HIS A 159 11.24 4.55 -6.35
CA HIS A 159 12.35 3.61 -6.44
C HIS A 159 12.98 3.42 -5.07
N LEU A 160 13.34 2.17 -4.77
CA LEU A 160 14.04 1.82 -3.55
C LEU A 160 15.53 2.19 -3.67
N LEU A 161 16.07 2.89 -2.67
CA LEU A 161 17.51 3.08 -2.53
C LEU A 161 18.18 1.76 -2.12
N PRO A 162 19.46 1.51 -2.47
CA PRO A 162 20.16 0.26 -2.15
C PRO A 162 20.27 -0.11 -0.65
N ILE A 163 19.93 0.81 0.24
CA ILE A 163 19.89 0.59 1.69
C ILE A 163 18.54 0.05 2.18
N SER A 164 17.54 -0.03 1.31
CA SER A 164 16.18 -0.42 1.67
C SER A 164 16.12 -1.88 2.12
N GLY A 165 15.46 -2.12 3.25
CA GLY A 165 15.14 -3.49 3.67
C GLY A 165 13.92 -4.09 2.95
N CYS A 166 13.30 -3.35 2.02
CA CYS A 166 12.27 -3.90 1.12
C CYS A 166 12.88 -4.70 -0.04
N ILE A 167 14.20 -4.55 -0.28
CA ILE A 167 14.92 -5.26 -1.33
C ILE A 167 14.99 -6.76 -1.01
N ASP A 168 14.69 -7.61 -1.98
CA ASP A 168 14.70 -9.07 -1.89
C ASP A 168 13.84 -9.63 -0.73
N ALA A 169 12.81 -8.89 -0.31
CA ALA A 169 12.01 -9.22 0.88
C ALA A 169 10.61 -9.76 0.56
N GLY A 170 10.20 -9.76 -0.71
CA GLY A 170 8.88 -10.18 -1.14
C GLY A 170 8.75 -11.67 -1.44
N ASP A 171 7.54 -12.09 -1.81
CA ASP A 171 7.21 -13.44 -2.24
C ASP A 171 7.06 -13.53 -3.77
N ASN A 172 7.96 -14.27 -4.41
CA ASN A 172 7.95 -14.52 -5.85
C ASN A 172 6.70 -15.27 -6.33
N LEU A 173 6.11 -16.14 -5.49
CA LEU A 173 4.96 -16.95 -5.87
C LEU A 173 3.67 -16.13 -6.00
N SER A 174 3.64 -14.96 -5.36
CA SER A 174 2.51 -14.05 -5.39
C SER A 174 2.57 -13.08 -6.57
N VAL A 175 3.73 -12.90 -7.21
CA VAL A 175 3.87 -12.04 -8.40
C VAL A 175 2.98 -12.55 -9.54
N PRO A 176 2.07 -11.73 -10.09
CA PRO A 176 1.21 -12.17 -11.18
C PRO A 176 2.05 -12.55 -12.41
N PRO A 177 1.77 -13.69 -13.09
CA PRO A 177 2.59 -14.16 -14.21
C PRO A 177 2.72 -13.18 -15.39
N GLU A 178 1.73 -12.30 -15.56
CA GLU A 178 1.71 -11.23 -16.57
C GLU A 178 2.54 -10.00 -16.18
N SER A 179 2.87 -9.86 -14.90
CA SER A 179 3.60 -8.73 -14.31
C SER A 179 5.10 -8.98 -14.33
N THR A 180 5.68 -9.09 -15.54
CA THR A 180 7.12 -9.39 -15.72
C THR A 180 8.03 -8.22 -15.44
N THR A 181 7.50 -7.00 -15.47
CA THR A 181 8.23 -5.77 -15.18
C THR A 181 7.58 -4.99 -14.06
N ASP A 182 8.34 -4.07 -13.48
CA ASP A 182 7.81 -3.10 -12.55
C ASP A 182 7.14 -1.89 -13.20
N ILE A 183 6.92 -0.83 -12.43
CA ILE A 183 6.19 0.35 -12.89
C ILE A 183 7.00 1.21 -13.87
N ASP A 184 8.33 1.12 -13.84
CA ASP A 184 9.23 1.88 -14.70
C ASP A 184 9.82 1.02 -15.85
N GLY A 185 9.60 -0.30 -15.77
CA GLY A 185 9.82 -1.25 -16.87
C GLY A 185 10.99 -2.20 -16.64
N GLU A 186 11.58 -2.19 -15.45
CA GLU A 186 12.64 -3.06 -14.99
C GLU A 186 12.10 -4.46 -14.64
N GLU A 187 12.97 -5.46 -14.60
CA GLU A 187 12.56 -6.84 -14.31
C GLU A 187 12.02 -6.96 -12.89
N ARG A 188 10.78 -7.46 -12.75
CA ARG A 188 10.09 -7.54 -11.45
C ARG A 188 10.75 -8.51 -10.46
N ILE A 189 11.46 -9.53 -10.94
CA ILE A 189 12.23 -10.42 -10.07
C ILE A 189 13.69 -10.29 -10.51
N PHE A 190 14.39 -9.36 -9.88
CA PHE A 190 15.82 -9.16 -10.11
C PHE A 190 16.63 -9.93 -9.07
N ALA A 191 17.77 -10.52 -9.46
CA ALA A 191 18.70 -11.18 -8.53
C ALA A 191 18.10 -12.26 -7.59
N ASP A 192 17.05 -12.96 -8.04
CA ASP A 192 16.35 -14.12 -7.44
C ASP A 192 15.09 -13.82 -6.63
N THR A 193 14.88 -12.63 -6.04
CA THR A 193 13.70 -12.33 -5.21
C THR A 193 13.04 -11.00 -5.60
N VAL A 194 11.72 -10.92 -5.53
CA VAL A 194 10.96 -9.68 -5.77
C VAL A 194 11.11 -8.71 -4.59
N ASP A 195 11.22 -7.43 -4.89
CA ASP A 195 11.17 -6.39 -3.87
C ASP A 195 9.74 -6.16 -3.37
N ILE A 196 9.61 -5.70 -2.13
CA ILE A 196 8.31 -5.25 -1.62
C ILE A 196 8.02 -3.86 -2.18
N GLY A 197 6.91 -3.70 -2.90
CA GLY A 197 6.46 -2.43 -3.44
C GLY A 197 6.11 -2.48 -4.92
N ALA A 198 5.82 -1.32 -5.50
CA ALA A 198 5.50 -1.19 -6.92
C ALA A 198 6.73 -1.04 -7.83
N ASP A 199 7.91 -0.85 -7.27
CA ASP A 199 9.08 -0.30 -7.95
C ASP A 199 10.33 -0.99 -7.39
N GLU A 200 11.10 -1.68 -8.24
CA GLU A 200 12.27 -2.46 -7.81
C GLU A 200 13.49 -1.56 -7.61
N VAL A 201 14.52 -2.09 -6.94
CA VAL A 201 15.82 -1.42 -6.92
C VAL A 201 16.48 -1.45 -8.30
N VAL A 202 16.76 -0.26 -8.84
CA VAL A 202 17.56 -0.14 -10.07
C VAL A 202 19.04 -0.10 -9.70
N THR A 203 19.77 -1.16 -10.06
CA THR A 203 21.24 -1.15 -10.01
C THR A 203 21.80 -0.63 -11.33
N ASN A 204 21.83 0.69 -11.50
CA ASN A 204 22.53 1.27 -12.66
C ASN A 204 24.03 1.37 -12.36
N PRO A 205 24.91 0.66 -13.09
CA PRO A 205 26.35 0.74 -12.85
C PRO A 205 26.97 2.12 -13.18
N ALA A 206 26.20 3.03 -13.79
CA ALA A 206 26.59 4.42 -14.01
C ALA A 206 26.06 5.39 -12.94
N ASP A 207 25.17 4.94 -12.06
CA ASP A 207 24.75 5.67 -10.86
C ASP A 207 25.75 5.37 -9.74
N PHE A 208 26.75 6.25 -9.61
CA PHE A 208 27.85 6.07 -8.66
C PHE A 208 27.51 6.62 -7.28
N ASN A 209 26.57 7.58 -7.19
CA ASN A 209 26.14 8.16 -5.92
C ASN A 209 24.99 7.37 -5.26
N THR A 210 24.40 6.41 -6.00
CA THR A 210 23.31 5.52 -5.60
C THR A 210 22.01 6.25 -5.24
N ASP A 211 21.74 7.38 -5.89
CA ASP A 211 20.49 8.16 -5.71
C ASP A 211 19.37 7.74 -6.68
N GLY A 212 19.61 6.72 -7.51
CA GLY A 212 18.65 6.19 -8.48
C GLY A 212 18.59 6.99 -9.77
N ILE A 213 19.41 8.04 -9.95
CA ILE A 213 19.41 8.90 -11.13
C ILE A 213 20.82 8.99 -11.72
N VAL A 214 20.98 8.58 -12.97
CA VAL A 214 22.25 8.84 -13.68
C VAL A 214 22.33 10.31 -14.10
N ASP A 215 23.14 11.09 -13.38
CA ASP A 215 23.34 12.51 -13.61
C ASP A 215 24.80 12.97 -13.48
N TYR A 216 25.02 14.28 -13.33
CA TYR A 216 26.37 14.86 -13.24
C TYR A 216 27.02 14.70 -11.86
N LEU A 217 26.25 14.34 -10.85
CA LEU A 217 26.72 14.05 -9.49
C LEU A 217 27.45 12.71 -9.45
N ASP A 218 27.09 11.75 -10.32
CA ASP A 218 27.79 10.47 -10.46
C ASP A 218 29.23 10.60 -10.93
N ILE A 219 29.53 11.65 -11.70
CA ILE A 219 30.89 11.91 -12.20
C ILE A 219 31.80 12.47 -11.08
N LYS A 220 31.23 12.86 -9.93
CA LYS A 220 31.95 13.50 -8.82
C LYS A 220 32.29 12.55 -7.67
N VAL A 221 31.94 11.28 -7.76
CA VAL A 221 32.12 10.26 -6.71
C VAL A 221 33.44 9.51 -6.87
#